data_AF-A0AAV8ZQE4-F1
#
_entry.id   AF-A0AAV8ZQE4-F1
#
_cell.length_a   1.000
_cell.length_b   1.000
_cell.length_c   1.000
_cell.angle_alpha   90.00
_cell.angle_beta   90.00
_cell.angle_gamma   90.00
#
_symmetry.space_group_name_H-M   'P 1'
#
loop_
_entity.id
_entity.type
_entity.pdbx_description
1 polymer ?
#
loop_
_entity_poly.entity_id
_entity_poly.type
_entity_poly.pdbx_seq_one_letter_code
_entity_poly.pdbx_strand_id
1 'polypeptide(L)'
;MNQEPLGVAPDIVLPRDLVRWSDINSAHYLTDYSAIGEAKHNTSGDISSLQVDAIVNSTNESMNDSNPVSDRIFQRAGSELKEEINLDVRECRTGEVRITQGHALPARYIIHTVGPKYNIKYQSASENTLHICY
;
A
#
# COMPACT_ATOMS: atom_id res chain seq x y z
N MET A 1 6.75 -32.69 6.32
CA MET A 1 5.58 -31.83 6.05
C MET A 1 6.11 -30.57 5.41
N ASN A 2 5.99 -30.50 4.09
CA ASN A 2 6.50 -29.38 3.28
C ASN A 2 5.60 -28.17 3.55
N GLN A 3 6.16 -27.13 4.17
CA GLN A 3 5.54 -25.81 4.11
C GLN A 3 5.65 -25.34 2.66
N GLU A 4 4.51 -25.09 2.01
CA GLU A 4 4.51 -24.46 0.70
C GLU A 4 5.23 -23.12 0.78
N PRO A 5 6.11 -22.81 -0.20
CA PRO A 5 6.65 -21.47 -0.31
C PRO A 5 5.47 -20.53 -0.50
N LEU A 6 5.35 -19.51 0.36
CA LEU A 6 4.33 -18.46 0.33
C LEU A 6 3.87 -18.23 -1.10
N GLY A 7 2.65 -18.71 -1.42
CA GLY A 7 2.20 -18.91 -2.79
C GLY A 7 2.48 -17.70 -3.68
N VAL A 8 2.93 -17.97 -4.90
CA VAL A 8 3.01 -16.96 -5.96
C VAL A 8 1.62 -16.33 -6.05
N ALA A 9 1.51 -15.05 -5.69
CA ALA A 9 0.25 -14.33 -5.77
C ALA A 9 -0.27 -14.42 -7.22
N PRO A 10 -1.59 -14.63 -7.43
CA PRO A 10 -2.14 -14.72 -8.77
C PRO A 10 -1.76 -13.51 -9.63
N ASP A 11 -1.56 -13.76 -10.93
CA ASP A 11 -1.11 -12.74 -11.87
C ASP A 11 -2.06 -11.55 -11.98
N ILE A 12 -3.34 -11.63 -11.62
CA ILE A 12 -4.26 -10.49 -11.45
C ILE A 12 -5.33 -10.92 -10.44
N VAL A 13 -5.73 -10.01 -9.55
CA VAL A 13 -6.86 -10.17 -8.62
C VAL A 13 -7.95 -9.16 -8.97
N LEU A 14 -9.18 -9.62 -9.18
CA LEU A 14 -10.31 -8.74 -9.44
C LEU A 14 -11.01 -8.37 -8.13
N PRO A 15 -11.52 -7.13 -7.98
CA PRO A 15 -12.24 -6.73 -6.76
C PRO A 15 -13.46 -7.60 -6.44
N ARG A 16 -14.06 -8.23 -7.45
CA ARG A 16 -15.18 -9.17 -7.28
C ARG A 16 -14.79 -10.50 -6.65
N ASP A 17 -13.51 -10.85 -6.70
CA ASP A 17 -12.97 -12.09 -6.13
C ASP A 17 -12.57 -11.89 -4.65
N LEU A 18 -12.58 -10.64 -4.16
CA LEU A 18 -12.34 -10.32 -2.75
C LEU A 18 -13.61 -10.58 -1.93
N VAL A 19 -13.43 -11.19 -0.75
CA VAL A 19 -14.50 -11.37 0.23
C VAL A 19 -14.91 -9.99 0.76
N ARG A 20 -16.20 -9.65 0.65
CA ARG A 20 -16.71 -8.40 1.19
C ARG A 20 -16.79 -8.49 2.70
N TRP A 21 -16.58 -7.36 3.36
CA TRP A 21 -16.76 -7.27 4.81
C TRP A 21 -18.14 -7.77 5.29
N SER A 22 -19.21 -7.49 4.51
CA SER A 22 -20.58 -7.94 4.80
C SER A 22 -20.74 -9.46 4.84
N ASP A 23 -19.86 -10.18 4.16
CA ASP A 23 -19.97 -11.61 3.94
C ASP A 23 -19.07 -12.37 4.95
N ILE A 24 -18.29 -11.63 5.75
CA ILE A 24 -17.47 -12.17 6.83
C ILE A 24 -18.36 -12.41 8.06
N ASN A 25 -18.34 -13.64 8.58
CA ASN A 25 -19.02 -13.97 9.83
C ASN A 25 -18.36 -13.21 11.00
N SER A 26 -19.06 -12.23 11.56
CA SER A 26 -18.51 -11.25 12.52
C SER A 26 -18.03 -11.85 13.85
N ALA A 27 -18.28 -13.14 14.09
CA ALA A 27 -17.83 -13.87 15.28
C ALA A 27 -16.29 -14.04 15.35
N HIS A 28 -15.55 -13.83 14.26
CA HIS A 28 -14.09 -13.98 14.21
C HIS A 28 -13.28 -12.68 14.32
N TYR A 29 -13.92 -11.51 14.43
CA TYR A 29 -13.25 -10.20 14.43
C TYR A 29 -13.80 -9.17 15.44
N LEU A 30 -14.32 -9.64 16.59
CA LEU A 30 -14.30 -8.78 17.78
C LEU A 30 -12.86 -8.72 18.29
N THR A 31 -12.05 -7.87 17.66
CA THR A 31 -10.67 -7.64 18.08
C THR A 31 -10.70 -6.95 19.43
N ASP A 32 -10.25 -7.65 20.47
CA ASP A 32 -9.94 -7.05 21.75
C ASP A 32 -8.75 -6.10 21.59
N TYR A 33 -9.03 -4.80 21.47
CA TYR A 33 -8.02 -3.75 21.34
C TYR A 33 -7.12 -3.60 22.58
N SER A 34 -7.42 -4.29 23.70
CA SER A 34 -6.55 -4.32 24.88
C SER A 34 -5.39 -5.32 24.76
N ALA A 35 -5.41 -6.21 23.76
CA ALA A 35 -4.43 -7.29 23.58
C ALA A 35 -3.34 -7.00 22.53
N ILE A 36 -3.18 -5.75 22.06
CA ILE A 36 -2.17 -5.40 21.03
C ILE A 36 -0.74 -5.28 21.58
N GLY A 37 -0.25 -6.36 22.20
CA GLY A 37 1.16 -6.70 22.12
C GLY A 37 1.41 -7.39 20.78
N GLU A 38 2.06 -6.71 19.84
CA GLU A 38 2.66 -7.29 18.63
C GLU A 38 1.76 -8.15 17.70
N ALA A 39 0.44 -7.96 17.71
CA ALA A 39 -0.43 -8.64 16.74
C ALA A 39 -0.28 -7.99 15.34
N LYS A 40 0.71 -8.46 14.57
CA LYS A 40 0.75 -8.27 13.11
C LYS A 40 -0.48 -8.92 12.50
N HIS A 41 -1.51 -8.12 12.22
CA HIS A 41 -2.63 -8.54 11.40
C HIS A 41 -2.10 -8.73 9.97
N ASN A 42 -1.84 -10.00 9.61
CA ASN A 42 -1.32 -10.38 8.31
C ASN A 42 -2.49 -10.42 7.32
N THR A 43 -2.91 -9.25 6.81
CA THR A 43 -3.81 -9.19 5.65
C THR A 43 -3.03 -9.72 4.45
N SER A 44 -3.17 -11.03 4.19
CA SER A 44 -2.47 -11.72 3.12
C SER A 44 -2.98 -11.23 1.76
N GLY A 45 -2.17 -10.46 1.04
CA GLY A 45 -2.44 -9.99 -0.31
C GLY A 45 -1.34 -9.09 -0.87
N ASP A 46 -1.10 -9.18 -2.17
CA ASP A 46 -0.18 -8.28 -2.89
C ASP A 46 -0.98 -7.20 -3.62
N ILE A 47 -0.92 -5.96 -3.13
CA ILE A 47 -1.67 -4.82 -3.70
C ILE A 47 -1.33 -4.58 -5.18
N SER A 48 -0.13 -4.95 -5.62
CA SER A 48 0.31 -4.79 -7.00
C SER A 48 -0.44 -5.71 -7.98
N SER A 49 -1.17 -6.71 -7.47
CA SER A 49 -1.99 -7.63 -8.27
C SER A 49 -3.42 -7.16 -8.54
N LEU A 50 -3.90 -6.11 -7.85
CA LEU A 50 -5.30 -5.69 -7.92
C LEU A 50 -5.63 -4.96 -9.24
N GLN A 51 -6.63 -5.45 -9.97
CA GLN A 51 -7.23 -4.74 -11.10
C GLN A 51 -8.27 -3.74 -10.61
N VAL A 52 -7.81 -2.54 -10.28
CA VAL A 52 -8.60 -1.42 -9.75
C VAL A 52 -8.27 -0.13 -10.49
N ASP A 53 -9.03 0.93 -10.26
CA ASP A 53 -8.68 2.23 -10.85
C ASP A 53 -7.36 2.77 -10.29
N ALA A 54 -7.14 2.67 -8.98
CA ALA A 54 -5.89 3.10 -8.37
C ALA A 54 -5.50 2.23 -7.18
N ILE A 55 -4.18 2.07 -6.99
CA ILE A 55 -3.60 1.58 -5.75
C ILE A 55 -2.83 2.70 -5.06
N VAL A 56 -2.68 2.61 -3.74
CA VAL A 56 -1.91 3.58 -2.96
C VAL A 56 -0.51 3.03 -2.69
N ASN A 57 0.51 3.83 -2.94
CA ASN A 57 1.88 3.57 -2.54
C ASN A 57 2.31 4.56 -1.43
N SER A 58 2.75 4.03 -0.29
CA SER A 58 3.39 4.84 0.76
C SER A 58 4.89 4.89 0.51
N THR A 59 5.43 6.09 0.34
CA THR A 59 6.84 6.32 0.00
C THR A 59 7.47 7.42 0.86
N ASN A 60 8.65 7.88 0.48
CA ASN A 60 9.38 8.99 1.10
C ASN A 60 9.37 10.24 0.20
N GLU A 61 9.86 11.36 0.72
CA GLU A 61 9.76 12.64 0.03
C GLU A 61 10.52 12.70 -1.31
N SER A 62 11.56 11.88 -1.44
CA SER A 62 12.36 11.74 -2.66
C SER A 62 11.83 10.66 -3.61
N MET A 63 10.66 10.08 -3.34
CA MET A 63 9.98 9.09 -4.17
C MET A 63 10.82 7.83 -4.48
N ASN A 64 11.81 7.51 -3.62
CA ASN A 64 12.78 6.44 -3.83
C ASN A 64 12.83 5.45 -2.65
N ASP A 65 11.77 5.42 -1.84
CA ASP A 65 11.70 4.55 -0.67
C ASP A 65 11.73 3.08 -1.08
N SER A 66 12.62 2.31 -0.46
CA SER A 66 12.67 0.86 -0.63
C SER A 66 11.99 0.21 0.56
N ASN A 67 10.78 -0.28 0.31
CA ASN A 67 10.00 -1.06 1.25
C ASN A 67 9.31 -2.20 0.48
N PRO A 68 8.93 -3.31 1.15
CA PRO A 68 8.46 -4.51 0.45
C PRO A 68 7.26 -4.31 -0.47
N VAL A 69 6.41 -3.30 -0.20
CA VAL A 69 5.25 -2.98 -1.04
C VAL A 69 5.68 -2.13 -2.23
N SER A 70 6.43 -1.04 -2.00
CA SER A 70 7.03 -0.22 -3.05
C SER A 70 7.84 -1.07 -4.02
N ASP A 71 8.71 -1.94 -3.52
CA ASP A 71 9.58 -2.77 -4.35
C ASP A 71 8.76 -3.66 -5.31
N ARG A 72 7.65 -4.24 -4.84
CA ARG A 72 6.74 -5.03 -5.69
C ARG A 72 6.00 -4.17 -6.70
N ILE A 73 5.50 -3.00 -6.30
CA ILE A 73 4.87 -2.03 -7.19
C ILE A 73 5.84 -1.65 -8.32
N PHE A 74 7.08 -1.26 -7.99
CA PHE A 74 8.09 -0.89 -8.98
C PHE A 74 8.52 -2.07 -9.86
N GLN A 75 8.73 -3.25 -9.27
CA GLN A 75 9.08 -4.45 -10.03
C GLN A 75 8.02 -4.77 -11.08
N ARG A 76 6.74 -4.60 -10.73
CA ARG A 76 5.62 -5.00 -11.57
C ARG A 76 5.13 -3.92 -12.53
N ALA A 77 5.21 -2.65 -12.15
CA ALA A 77 4.91 -1.51 -13.03
C ALA A 77 5.95 -1.38 -14.15
N GLY A 78 7.19 -1.80 -13.90
CA GLY A 78 8.29 -1.71 -14.87
C GLY A 78 9.12 -0.43 -14.74
N SER A 79 10.14 -0.29 -15.60
CA SER A 79 11.07 0.86 -15.56
C SER A 79 10.40 2.19 -15.89
N GLU A 80 9.32 2.17 -16.68
CA GLU A 80 8.56 3.36 -17.09
C GLU A 80 8.04 4.16 -15.89
N LEU A 81 7.67 3.48 -14.78
CA LEU A 81 7.26 4.16 -13.55
C LEU A 81 8.38 5.02 -12.96
N LYS A 82 9.61 4.51 -12.97
CA LYS A 82 10.77 5.28 -12.49
C LYS A 82 11.05 6.46 -13.42
N GLU A 83 10.85 6.29 -14.71
CA GLU A 83 11.01 7.36 -15.69
C GLU A 83 9.97 8.48 -15.47
N GLU A 84 8.68 8.15 -15.33
CA GLU A 84 7.62 9.14 -15.03
C GLU A 84 7.90 9.87 -13.71
N ILE A 85 8.27 9.14 -12.65
CA ILE A 85 8.61 9.77 -11.36
C ILE A 85 9.78 10.75 -11.49
N ASN A 86 10.83 10.38 -12.22
CA ASN A 86 12.01 11.24 -12.37
C ASN A 86 11.75 12.48 -13.26
N LEU A 87 10.88 12.35 -14.25
CA LEU A 87 10.61 13.43 -15.20
C LEU A 87 9.55 14.40 -14.68
N ASP A 88 8.41 13.86 -14.20
CA ASP A 88 7.17 14.60 -14.02
C ASP A 88 6.79 14.84 -12.55
N VAL A 89 7.16 13.94 -11.63
CA VAL A 89 6.75 14.03 -10.20
C VAL A 89 7.84 14.62 -9.31
N ARG A 90 9.05 14.03 -9.34
CA ARG A 90 10.28 14.38 -8.61
C ARG A 90 10.25 14.29 -7.08
N GLU A 91 9.23 14.86 -6.44
CA GLU A 91 9.09 14.90 -4.98
C GLU A 91 7.62 14.86 -4.54
N CYS A 92 7.39 14.38 -3.33
CA CYS A 92 6.09 14.40 -2.66
C CYS A 92 6.29 14.74 -1.19
N ARG A 93 5.84 15.90 -0.70
CA ARG A 93 6.08 16.24 0.70
C ARG A 93 5.25 15.37 1.64
N THR A 94 5.67 15.28 2.91
CA THR A 94 4.88 14.61 3.94
C THR A 94 3.45 15.17 3.99
N GLY A 95 2.44 14.30 3.89
CA GLY A 95 1.02 14.66 3.82
C GLY A 95 0.52 15.05 2.43
N GLU A 96 1.39 15.13 1.42
CA GLU A 96 0.96 15.36 0.04
C GLU A 96 0.65 14.06 -0.70
N VAL A 97 0.06 14.23 -1.88
CA VAL A 97 -0.25 13.16 -2.81
C VAL A 97 0.30 13.51 -4.20
N ARG A 98 0.76 12.49 -4.94
CA ARG A 98 1.13 12.53 -6.36
C ARG A 98 0.51 11.35 -7.09
N ILE A 99 0.22 11.51 -8.38
CA ILE A 99 -0.39 10.46 -9.19
C ILE A 99 0.51 10.17 -10.38
N THR A 100 0.67 8.89 -10.71
CA THR A 100 1.35 8.38 -11.91
C THR A 100 0.47 7.36 -12.63
N GLN A 101 0.85 6.96 -13.84
CA GLN A 101 0.23 5.81 -14.50
C GLN A 101 0.60 4.51 -13.77
N GLY A 102 -0.27 3.50 -13.88
CA GLY A 102 0.03 2.16 -13.37
C GLY A 102 1.02 1.36 -14.24
N HIS A 103 1.28 1.80 -15.47
CA HIS A 103 2.13 1.11 -16.46
C HIS A 103 1.74 -0.36 -16.64
N ALA A 104 2.62 -1.30 -16.33
CA ALA A 104 2.36 -2.73 -16.44
C ALA A 104 1.53 -3.31 -15.27
N LEU A 105 1.13 -2.49 -14.29
CA LEU A 105 0.22 -2.94 -13.24
C LEU A 105 -1.19 -3.20 -13.81
N PRO A 106 -1.96 -4.11 -13.18
CA PRO A 106 -3.40 -4.22 -13.45
C PRO A 106 -4.18 -2.97 -13.03
N ALA A 107 -3.65 -2.19 -12.08
CA ALA A 107 -4.21 -0.93 -11.66
C ALA A 107 -3.94 0.17 -12.69
N ARG A 108 -4.88 1.08 -12.91
CA ARG A 108 -4.73 2.14 -13.93
C ARG A 108 -3.80 3.26 -13.47
N TYR A 109 -3.81 3.57 -12.18
CA TYR A 109 -3.01 4.63 -11.57
C TYR A 109 -2.35 4.18 -10.27
N ILE A 110 -1.27 4.86 -9.89
CA ILE A 110 -0.70 4.78 -8.55
C ILE A 110 -0.85 6.14 -7.88
N ILE A 111 -1.43 6.13 -6.69
CA ILE A 111 -1.52 7.29 -5.80
C ILE A 111 -0.35 7.17 -4.82
N HIS A 112 0.66 8.00 -4.97
CA HIS A 112 1.80 8.07 -4.07
C HIS A 112 1.52 9.07 -2.95
N THR A 113 1.74 8.67 -1.70
CA THR A 113 1.65 9.57 -0.55
C THR A 113 2.80 9.32 0.42
N VAL A 114 3.09 10.32 1.25
CA VAL A 114 4.18 10.29 2.23
C VAL A 114 3.60 10.49 3.62
N GLY A 115 3.52 9.39 4.38
CA GLY A 115 3.09 9.43 5.77
C GLY A 115 4.13 10.12 6.68
N PRO A 116 3.71 10.62 7.85
CA PRO A 116 4.62 11.27 8.79
C PRO A 116 5.57 10.26 9.43
N LYS A 117 6.81 10.68 9.68
CA LYS A 117 7.70 9.95 10.57
C LYS A 117 7.18 10.08 12.00
N TYR A 118 6.59 9.00 12.52
CA TYR A 118 5.99 9.03 13.84
C TYR A 118 7.01 9.32 14.94
N ASN A 119 6.66 10.26 15.81
CA ASN A 119 7.39 10.57 17.03
C ASN A 119 6.39 10.94 18.11
N ILE A 120 6.52 10.33 19.30
CA ILE A 120 5.61 10.55 20.41
C ILE A 120 5.49 12.03 20.82
N LYS A 121 6.56 12.83 20.62
CA LYS A 121 6.55 14.28 20.89
C LYS A 121 5.64 15.06 19.93
N TYR A 122 5.35 14.50 18.76
CA TYR A 122 4.58 15.13 17.69
C TYR A 122 3.36 14.28 17.33
N GLN A 123 2.74 13.63 18.33
CA GLN A 123 1.59 12.74 18.13
C GLN A 123 0.47 13.40 17.34
N SER A 124 -0.06 14.54 17.82
CA SER A 124 -1.19 15.22 17.15
C SER A 124 -0.84 15.70 15.73
N ALA A 125 0.40 16.12 15.50
CA ALA A 125 0.85 16.48 14.16
C ALA A 125 0.94 15.25 13.25
N SER A 126 1.42 14.12 13.77
CA SER A 126 1.50 12.86 13.03
C SER A 126 0.10 12.29 12.73
N GLU A 127 -0.84 12.37 13.67
CA GLU A 127 -2.23 11.98 13.46
C GLU A 127 -2.88 12.84 12.37
N ASN A 128 -2.73 14.16 12.45
CA ASN A 128 -3.27 15.08 11.46
C ASN A 128 -2.65 14.87 10.07
N THR A 129 -1.33 14.69 9.98
CA THR A 129 -0.66 14.46 8.70
C THR A 129 -1.02 13.10 8.10
N LEU A 130 -1.15 12.05 8.92
CA LEU A 130 -1.63 10.75 8.44
C LEU A 130 -3.08 10.84 7.95
N HIS A 131 -3.93 11.63 8.62
CA HIS A 131 -5.29 11.88 8.18
C HIS A 131 -5.34 12.56 6.81
N ILE A 132 -4.43 13.49 6.51
CA ILE A 132 -4.40 14.17 5.21
C ILE A 132 -3.97 13.22 4.06
N CYS A 133 -3.29 12.12 4.36
CA CYS A 133 -2.89 11.13 3.35
C CYS A 133 -4.07 10.29 2.81
N TYR A 134 -5.25 10.32 3.45
CA TYR A 134 -6.42 9.49 3.15
C TYR A 134 -7.72 10.30 3.10
#